data_AF-A0A5S6Q956-F1
#
_entry.id   AF-A0A5S6Q956-F1
#
_cell.length_a   1.000
_cell.length_b   1.000
_cell.length_c   1.000
_cell.angle_alpha   90.00
_cell.angle_beta   90.00
_cell.angle_gamma   90.00
#
_symmetry.space_group_name_H-M   'P 1'
#
loop_
_entity.id
_entity.type
_entity.pdbx_description
1 polymer ?
#
loop_
_entity_poly.entity_id
_entity_poly.type
_entity_poly.pdbx_seq_one_letter_code
_entity_poly.pdbx_strand_id
1 'polypeptide(L)'
;MDAMGGFPRAVLRDDVQTAIESSGDVSLRYLNSDDTDQVKDLFASIFPLSYPEYWFDHLCHSSTLWSLVAVSGGLIVGIIIAEMRALSQCSAEDQAILDKAFPETTPVCYILSLGVRKEWQRRGIASQLLQHLFAYIENPLLVANSRIRCIFLHVLVSNEAAIRFYEHWHFRCLNRLKNYYVIEGNLHDSFTYVYYLNGGYCEWSLKRSVGDLLGIICFPCNTALRVFRRLLAYARHALFGHLGNPDGRYGGFGVIKQWQRSNEDAMVDFVIAVDNPEEWHYENMRKNGRHYSFLRFFGARRVARFQTTIPAKLYCNTMVPINGRLIKYSVINTSDCISDLQDWESMYVSGRMHKPVRFIIPPQTGDLKQACSMNLESACYAALLLLPERFAEEELYEKIASLSYSGDPRMWLAEDRFKIRNIVKANMQSFSELYSPVLRIATEHTGLIKQGSSFEQSLSAVHVHHLLELLPKHVLWRLERWMNRNLSSPRDMEEVIYALSRDLNCTELVEKAIRIIVFQASFCQTAKNVLSAGFYKSVAYGFRKIVKMVLSYVRS
;
A
#
# COMPACT_ATOMS: atom_id res chain seq x y z
N MET A 1 -35.06 24.01 0.06
CA MET A 1 -35.55 22.61 0.04
C MET A 1 -36.03 22.38 -1.37
N ASP A 2 -35.57 21.29 -2.00
CA ASP A 2 -35.59 20.98 -3.44
C ASP A 2 -34.52 21.66 -4.30
N ALA A 3 -33.28 21.16 -4.21
CA ALA A 3 -32.27 21.31 -5.26
C ALA A 3 -31.13 20.32 -5.01
N MET A 4 -31.26 19.09 -5.55
CA MET A 4 -30.20 18.11 -5.89
C MET A 4 -30.87 16.77 -6.28
N GLY A 5 -31.87 16.83 -7.16
CA GLY A 5 -32.63 15.67 -7.61
C GLY A 5 -32.49 15.46 -9.12
N GLY A 6 -31.77 14.40 -9.51
CA GLY A 6 -31.67 13.91 -10.89
C GLY A 6 -30.66 14.63 -11.79
N PHE A 7 -30.21 13.94 -12.85
CA PHE A 7 -29.43 14.55 -13.93
C PHE A 7 -30.18 15.78 -14.47
N PRO A 8 -29.54 16.97 -14.58
CA PRO A 8 -30.15 18.07 -15.31
C PRO A 8 -30.27 17.69 -16.79
N ARG A 9 -31.47 17.25 -17.19
CA ARG A 9 -31.84 16.84 -18.56
C ARG A 9 -31.72 17.97 -19.60
N ALA A 10 -31.44 19.20 -19.15
CA ALA A 10 -31.49 20.42 -19.95
C ALA A 10 -30.13 20.89 -20.52
N VAL A 11 -29.01 20.24 -20.20
CA VAL A 11 -27.69 20.76 -20.62
C VAL A 11 -27.21 20.19 -21.96
N LEU A 12 -27.79 19.10 -22.46
CA LEU A 12 -27.28 18.43 -23.68
C LEU A 12 -28.39 17.88 -24.60
N ARG A 13 -29.57 18.51 -24.63
CA ARG A 13 -30.57 18.15 -25.66
C ARG A 13 -30.29 18.80 -27.01
N ASP A 14 -29.70 19.99 -27.05
CA ASP A 14 -29.59 20.75 -28.31
C ASP A 14 -28.19 20.70 -28.96
N ASP A 15 -27.12 20.47 -28.18
CA ASP A 15 -25.74 20.53 -28.72
C ASP A 15 -25.06 19.16 -28.93
N VAL A 16 -25.69 18.05 -28.49
CA VAL A 16 -25.17 16.67 -28.66
C VAL A 16 -26.17 15.79 -29.42
N GLN A 17 -26.91 16.39 -30.35
CA GLN A 17 -27.66 15.63 -31.35
C GLN A 17 -26.81 15.36 -32.61
N THR A 18 -25.51 15.67 -32.56
CA THR A 18 -24.59 15.54 -33.69
C THR A 18 -23.58 14.42 -33.45
N ALA A 19 -23.78 13.32 -34.19
CA ALA A 19 -22.85 12.22 -34.44
C ALA A 19 -22.44 11.36 -33.23
N ILE A 20 -23.35 10.51 -32.75
CA ILE A 20 -22.94 9.28 -32.04
C ILE A 20 -22.36 8.32 -33.09
N GLU A 21 -21.09 7.98 -32.94
CA GLU A 21 -20.28 7.23 -33.90
C GLU A 21 -20.98 5.96 -34.43
N SER A 22 -21.27 5.93 -35.74
CA SER A 22 -21.69 4.72 -36.45
C SER A 22 -20.45 3.88 -36.79
N SER A 23 -19.89 3.20 -35.80
CA SER A 23 -18.81 2.24 -36.04
C SER A 23 -19.40 0.84 -36.18
N GLY A 24 -19.91 0.52 -37.38
CA GLY A 24 -20.49 -0.78 -37.74
C GLY A 24 -22.01 -0.89 -37.57
N ASP A 25 -22.50 -2.14 -37.48
CA ASP A 25 -23.92 -2.56 -37.49
C ASP A 25 -24.71 -2.21 -36.19
N VAL A 26 -24.13 -1.40 -35.30
CA VAL A 26 -24.68 -1.08 -33.98
C VAL A 26 -24.67 0.44 -33.76
N SER A 27 -25.82 1.00 -33.39
CA SER A 27 -26.02 2.42 -33.06
C SER A 27 -26.32 2.60 -31.56
N LEU A 28 -25.87 3.68 -30.94
CA LEU A 28 -26.22 4.01 -29.55
C LEU A 28 -27.24 5.15 -29.51
N ARG A 29 -28.25 5.03 -28.64
CA ARG A 29 -29.24 6.10 -28.39
C ARG A 29 -29.75 6.04 -26.96
N TYR A 30 -30.34 7.13 -26.49
CA TYR A 30 -31.04 7.12 -25.20
C TYR A 30 -32.27 6.21 -25.24
N LEU A 31 -32.61 5.64 -24.08
CA LEU A 31 -33.80 4.82 -23.89
C LEU A 31 -35.07 5.68 -23.98
N ASN A 32 -36.08 5.19 -24.69
CA ASN A 32 -37.38 5.84 -24.85
C ASN A 32 -38.49 5.07 -24.10
N SER A 33 -39.63 5.72 -23.85
CA SER A 33 -40.82 5.10 -23.23
C SER A 33 -41.31 3.87 -24.00
N ASP A 34 -41.18 3.92 -25.32
CA ASP A 34 -41.72 2.91 -26.24
C ASP A 34 -40.86 1.63 -26.28
N ASP A 35 -39.68 1.64 -25.64
CA ASP A 35 -38.75 0.51 -25.59
C ASP A 35 -39.08 -0.52 -24.50
N THR A 36 -40.13 -0.28 -23.70
CA THR A 36 -40.45 -1.04 -22.48
C THR A 36 -40.47 -2.56 -22.73
N ASP A 37 -41.14 -3.03 -23.78
CA ASP A 37 -41.24 -4.47 -24.07
C ASP A 37 -39.90 -5.07 -24.51
N GLN A 38 -39.11 -4.34 -25.30
CA GLN A 38 -37.78 -4.78 -25.69
C GLN A 38 -36.81 -4.82 -24.50
N VAL A 39 -36.94 -3.90 -23.55
CA VAL A 39 -36.15 -3.89 -22.31
C VAL A 39 -36.57 -5.06 -21.41
N LYS A 40 -37.85 -5.35 -21.28
CA LYS A 40 -38.34 -6.53 -20.53
C LYS A 40 -37.74 -7.82 -21.09
N ASP A 41 -37.80 -8.01 -22.41
CA ASP A 41 -37.20 -9.17 -23.10
C ASP A 41 -35.68 -9.23 -22.92
N LEU A 42 -35.00 -8.09 -23.07
CA LEU A 42 -33.56 -7.97 -22.87
C LEU A 42 -33.16 -8.40 -21.46
N PHE A 43 -33.84 -7.89 -20.43
CA PHE A 43 -33.54 -8.19 -19.03
C PHE A 43 -33.77 -9.65 -18.70
N ALA A 44 -34.88 -10.23 -19.17
CA ALA A 44 -35.17 -11.65 -19.01
C ALA A 44 -34.10 -12.55 -19.64
N SER A 45 -33.47 -12.10 -20.74
CA SER A 45 -32.42 -12.86 -21.43
C SER A 45 -31.02 -12.72 -20.80
N ILE A 46 -30.74 -11.64 -20.07
CA ILE A 46 -29.38 -11.31 -19.60
C ILE A 46 -29.20 -11.48 -18.09
N PHE A 47 -30.24 -11.19 -17.29
CA PHE A 47 -30.15 -11.19 -15.84
C PHE A 47 -30.96 -12.34 -15.26
N PRO A 48 -30.44 -13.06 -14.26
CA PRO A 48 -31.17 -14.14 -13.59
C PRO A 48 -32.22 -13.62 -12.59
N LEU A 49 -32.39 -12.30 -12.48
CA LEU A 49 -33.25 -11.64 -11.51
C LEU A 49 -34.62 -11.34 -12.13
N SER A 50 -35.68 -11.58 -11.36
CA SER A 50 -37.03 -11.16 -11.72
C SER A 50 -37.28 -9.75 -11.20
N TYR A 51 -37.55 -8.81 -12.10
CA TYR A 51 -37.89 -7.43 -11.75
C TYR A 51 -39.41 -7.21 -11.87
N PRO A 52 -40.03 -6.44 -10.94
CA PRO A 52 -41.46 -6.16 -10.99
C PRO A 52 -41.81 -5.16 -12.10
N GLU A 53 -43.04 -5.17 -12.61
CA GLU A 53 -43.43 -4.33 -13.76
C GLU A 53 -43.22 -2.83 -13.53
N TYR A 54 -43.54 -2.33 -12.32
CA TYR A 54 -43.35 -0.93 -11.97
C TYR A 54 -41.89 -0.46 -12.10
N TRP A 55 -40.93 -1.38 -11.99
CA TRP A 55 -39.51 -1.08 -12.13
C TRP A 55 -39.17 -0.76 -13.59
N PHE A 56 -39.71 -1.52 -14.55
CA PHE A 56 -39.54 -1.24 -15.98
C PHE A 56 -40.23 0.05 -16.41
N ASP A 57 -41.40 0.35 -15.84
CA ASP A 57 -42.08 1.62 -16.06
C ASP A 57 -41.22 2.79 -15.55
N HIS A 58 -40.67 2.66 -14.34
CA HIS A 58 -39.75 3.66 -13.80
C HIS A 58 -38.50 3.82 -14.68
N LEU A 59 -37.91 2.72 -15.18
CA LEU A 59 -36.74 2.79 -16.05
C LEU A 59 -36.97 3.58 -17.34
N CYS A 60 -38.11 3.36 -18.01
CA CYS A 60 -38.38 3.93 -19.34
C CYS A 60 -38.97 5.35 -19.26
N HIS A 61 -39.59 5.71 -18.13
CA HIS A 61 -40.27 7.00 -17.96
C HIS A 61 -39.54 7.98 -17.01
N SER A 62 -38.59 7.50 -16.20
CA SER A 62 -37.88 8.37 -15.26
C SER A 62 -36.95 9.34 -15.97
N SER A 63 -37.07 10.62 -15.63
CA SER A 63 -36.15 11.68 -16.05
C SER A 63 -34.88 11.75 -15.19
N THR A 64 -34.83 11.02 -14.06
CA THR A 64 -33.69 11.05 -13.13
C THR A 64 -32.61 10.04 -13.45
N LEU A 65 -32.91 9.08 -14.35
CA LEU A 65 -31.98 8.04 -14.78
C LEU A 65 -31.27 8.47 -16.07
N TRP A 66 -30.00 8.08 -16.17
CA TRP A 66 -29.24 8.13 -17.41
C TRP A 66 -29.24 6.73 -18.01
N SER A 67 -29.98 6.56 -19.10
CA SER A 67 -30.26 5.26 -19.72
C SER A 67 -29.87 5.27 -21.20
N LEU A 68 -28.87 4.48 -21.57
CA LEU A 68 -28.34 4.40 -22.93
C LEU A 68 -28.46 2.96 -23.45
N VAL A 69 -28.92 2.80 -24.68
CA VAL A 69 -29.11 1.51 -25.35
C VAL A 69 -28.25 1.39 -26.60
N ALA A 70 -27.80 0.17 -26.87
CA ALA A 70 -27.19 -0.23 -28.13
C ALA A 70 -28.21 -0.98 -28.98
N VAL A 71 -28.38 -0.54 -30.22
CA VAL A 71 -29.42 -1.01 -31.14
C VAL A 71 -28.78 -1.49 -32.45
N SER A 72 -29.14 -2.68 -32.88
CA SER A 72 -28.76 -3.25 -34.18
C SER A 72 -29.99 -3.81 -34.88
N GLY A 73 -30.21 -3.43 -36.14
CA GLY A 73 -31.39 -3.87 -36.91
C GLY A 73 -32.75 -3.57 -36.25
N GLY A 74 -32.84 -2.51 -35.44
CA GLY A 74 -34.05 -2.15 -34.68
C GLY A 74 -34.24 -2.90 -33.36
N LEU A 75 -33.38 -3.88 -33.04
CA LEU A 75 -33.39 -4.63 -31.79
C LEU A 75 -32.42 -4.02 -30.77
N ILE A 76 -32.86 -3.84 -29.53
CA ILE A 76 -31.96 -3.52 -28.42
C ILE A 76 -31.09 -4.74 -28.09
N VAL A 77 -29.78 -4.59 -28.29
CA VAL A 77 -28.77 -5.63 -28.08
C VAL A 77 -27.96 -5.42 -26.80
N GLY A 78 -27.98 -4.21 -26.24
CA GLY A 78 -27.34 -3.91 -24.96
C GLY A 78 -27.88 -2.65 -24.31
N ILE A 79 -27.66 -2.51 -23.00
CA ILE A 79 -28.17 -1.40 -22.19
C ILE A 79 -27.21 -1.07 -21.06
N ILE A 80 -27.11 0.22 -20.70
CA ILE A 80 -26.54 0.71 -19.46
C ILE A 80 -27.50 1.70 -18.82
N ILE A 81 -27.68 1.60 -17.50
CA ILE A 81 -28.54 2.46 -16.72
C ILE A 81 -27.76 2.90 -15.49
N ALA A 82 -27.67 4.21 -15.30
CA ALA A 82 -26.98 4.82 -14.18
C ALA A 82 -27.84 5.91 -13.54
N GLU A 83 -27.63 6.13 -12.24
CA GLU A 83 -28.33 7.15 -11.45
C GLU A 83 -27.30 7.94 -10.63
N MET A 84 -27.47 9.27 -10.58
CA MET A 84 -26.73 10.09 -9.61
C MET A 84 -27.53 10.22 -8.33
N ARG A 85 -26.86 10.00 -7.21
CA ARG A 85 -27.44 10.12 -5.87
C ARG A 85 -26.47 10.82 -4.93
N ALA A 86 -26.99 11.41 -3.86
CA ALA A 86 -26.16 11.79 -2.72
C ALA A 86 -25.76 10.52 -1.94
N LEU A 87 -24.59 10.54 -1.30
CA LEU A 87 -24.12 9.43 -0.47
C LEU A 87 -25.12 9.05 0.63
N SER A 88 -25.84 10.03 1.20
CA SER A 88 -26.92 9.81 2.16
C SER A 88 -28.11 9.00 1.62
N GLN A 89 -28.29 8.97 0.30
CA GLN A 89 -29.37 8.24 -0.38
C GLN A 89 -28.96 6.82 -0.79
N CYS A 90 -27.71 6.42 -0.55
CA CYS A 90 -27.25 5.05 -0.73
C CYS A 90 -27.78 4.14 0.40
N SER A 91 -27.88 2.83 0.14
CA SER A 91 -28.23 1.87 1.19
C SER A 91 -27.16 1.87 2.29
N ALA A 92 -27.55 1.43 3.49
CA ALA A 92 -26.65 1.44 4.65
C ALA A 92 -25.34 0.67 4.42
N GLU A 93 -25.39 -0.39 3.60
CA GLU A 93 -24.21 -1.19 3.25
C GLU A 93 -23.22 -0.45 2.31
N ASP A 94 -23.71 0.55 1.57
CA ASP A 94 -22.96 1.32 0.58
C ASP A 94 -22.51 2.67 1.10
N GLN A 95 -22.87 3.09 2.32
CA GLN A 95 -22.41 4.37 2.86
C GLN A 95 -20.87 4.41 3.04
N ALA A 96 -20.22 3.25 3.14
CA ALA A 96 -18.77 3.11 3.24
C ALA A 96 -18.04 3.12 1.87
N ILE A 97 -18.74 3.38 0.75
CA ILE A 97 -18.09 3.50 -0.57
C ILE A 97 -17.14 4.68 -0.66
N LEU A 98 -17.38 5.72 0.14
CA LEU A 98 -16.51 6.87 0.34
C LEU A 98 -16.06 6.96 1.80
N ASP A 99 -14.92 7.61 2.00
CA ASP A 99 -14.37 7.89 3.32
C ASP A 99 -15.26 8.88 4.10
N LYS A 100 -15.26 8.77 5.43
CA LYS A 100 -16.06 9.64 6.31
C LYS A 100 -15.66 11.12 6.21
N ALA A 101 -14.49 11.43 5.64
CA ALA A 101 -14.08 12.79 5.32
C ALA A 101 -14.96 13.44 4.23
N PHE A 102 -15.69 12.67 3.43
CA PHE A 102 -16.62 13.21 2.44
C PHE A 102 -17.99 13.50 3.08
N PRO A 103 -18.59 14.68 2.82
CA PRO A 103 -19.94 14.99 3.29
C PRO A 103 -20.97 13.98 2.78
N GLU A 104 -22.02 13.70 3.55
CA GLU A 104 -23.09 12.79 3.12
C GLU A 104 -23.88 13.31 1.90
N THR A 105 -23.81 14.62 1.61
CA THR A 105 -24.37 15.23 0.41
C THR A 105 -23.51 15.01 -0.85
N THR A 106 -22.38 14.30 -0.73
CA THR A 106 -21.46 14.06 -1.84
C THR A 106 -22.13 13.25 -2.95
N PRO A 107 -22.09 13.72 -4.20
CA PRO A 107 -22.69 13.01 -5.32
C PRO A 107 -21.86 11.78 -5.71
N VAL A 108 -22.55 10.67 -5.90
CA VAL A 108 -22.04 9.37 -6.37
C VAL A 108 -22.89 8.87 -7.54
N CYS A 109 -22.31 8.04 -8.39
CA CYS A 109 -23.02 7.45 -9.52
C CYS A 109 -23.19 5.94 -9.31
N TYR A 110 -24.43 5.47 -9.32
CA TYR A 110 -24.75 4.06 -9.20
C TYR A 110 -25.09 3.49 -10.58
N ILE A 111 -24.42 2.42 -11.02
CA ILE A 111 -24.83 1.68 -12.21
C ILE A 111 -25.87 0.64 -11.77
N LEU A 112 -27.12 0.87 -12.14
CA LEU A 112 -28.25 -0.01 -11.83
C LEU A 112 -28.17 -1.29 -12.67
N SER A 113 -27.83 -1.15 -13.94
CA SER A 113 -27.78 -2.28 -14.87
C SER A 113 -26.81 -2.00 -16.02
N LEU A 114 -26.06 -3.03 -16.41
CA LEU A 114 -25.27 -3.07 -17.62
C LEU A 114 -25.34 -4.48 -18.19
N GLY A 115 -25.80 -4.62 -19.43
CA GLY A 115 -26.03 -5.92 -20.05
C GLY A 115 -25.93 -5.87 -21.57
N VAL A 116 -25.47 -6.97 -22.16
CA VAL A 116 -25.48 -7.19 -23.61
C VAL A 116 -25.97 -8.62 -23.88
N ARG A 117 -26.83 -8.79 -24.88
CA ARG A 117 -27.36 -10.10 -25.31
C ARG A 117 -26.21 -11.05 -25.63
N LYS A 118 -26.37 -12.33 -25.30
CA LYS A 118 -25.29 -13.33 -25.35
C LYS A 118 -24.65 -13.45 -26.75
N GLU A 119 -25.44 -13.31 -27.80
CA GLU A 119 -25.03 -13.39 -29.22
C GLU A 119 -24.21 -12.16 -29.67
N TRP A 120 -24.31 -11.07 -28.91
CA TRP A 120 -23.69 -9.77 -29.16
C TRP A 120 -22.54 -9.46 -28.19
N GLN A 121 -22.30 -10.32 -27.21
CA GLN A 121 -21.18 -10.20 -26.28
C GLN A 121 -19.84 -10.35 -27.00
N ARG A 122 -18.78 -9.83 -26.36
CA ARG A 122 -17.39 -9.83 -26.89
C ARG A 122 -17.16 -9.02 -28.17
N ARG A 123 -18.13 -8.19 -28.58
CA ARG A 123 -18.01 -7.24 -29.70
C ARG A 123 -17.68 -5.79 -29.28
N GLY A 124 -17.39 -5.57 -28.00
CA GLY A 124 -17.06 -4.23 -27.47
C GLY A 124 -18.26 -3.34 -27.10
N ILE A 125 -19.50 -3.81 -27.28
CA ILE A 125 -20.72 -3.01 -27.01
C ILE A 125 -20.79 -2.52 -25.55
N ALA A 126 -20.58 -3.41 -24.57
CA ALA A 126 -20.58 -3.03 -23.16
C ALA A 126 -19.50 -1.98 -22.83
N SER A 127 -18.35 -2.06 -23.53
CA SER A 127 -17.28 -1.08 -23.40
C SER A 127 -17.66 0.28 -23.96
N GLN A 128 -18.32 0.33 -25.11
CA GLN A 128 -18.83 1.58 -25.69
C GLN A 128 -19.88 2.23 -24.78
N LEU A 129 -20.82 1.45 -24.24
CA LEU A 129 -21.83 1.93 -23.31
C LEU A 129 -21.22 2.54 -22.05
N LEU A 130 -20.21 1.88 -21.47
CA LEU A 130 -19.50 2.37 -20.28
C LEU A 130 -18.63 3.61 -20.59
N GLN A 131 -17.98 3.67 -21.75
CA GLN A 131 -17.23 4.84 -22.21
C GLN A 131 -18.12 6.07 -22.33
N HIS A 132 -19.34 5.92 -22.87
CA HIS A 132 -20.30 7.01 -22.95
C HIS A 132 -20.72 7.53 -21.57
N LEU A 133 -20.86 6.64 -20.58
CA LEU A 133 -21.14 7.04 -19.19
C LEU A 133 -19.99 7.87 -18.62
N PHE A 134 -18.74 7.44 -18.83
CA PHE A 134 -17.57 8.19 -18.38
C PHE A 134 -17.48 9.56 -19.06
N ALA A 135 -17.65 9.63 -20.39
CA ALA A 135 -17.64 10.89 -21.12
C ALA A 135 -18.75 11.85 -20.65
N TYR A 136 -19.91 11.31 -20.30
CA TYR A 136 -21.01 12.07 -19.74
C TYR A 136 -20.66 12.64 -18.34
N ILE A 137 -20.09 11.81 -17.46
CA ILE A 137 -19.69 12.20 -16.09
C ILE A 137 -18.55 13.23 -16.09
N GLU A 138 -17.61 13.12 -17.02
CA GLU A 138 -16.47 14.03 -17.15
C GLU A 138 -16.82 15.34 -17.88
N ASN A 139 -18.05 15.51 -18.36
CA ASN A 139 -18.46 16.70 -19.07
C ASN A 139 -18.29 17.96 -18.20
N PRO A 140 -17.55 18.99 -18.66
CA PRO A 140 -17.27 20.21 -17.89
C PRO A 140 -18.50 20.93 -17.34
N LEU A 141 -19.63 20.87 -18.05
CA LEU A 141 -20.89 21.51 -17.63
C LEU A 141 -21.55 20.79 -16.43
N LEU A 142 -21.33 19.48 -16.29
CA LEU A 142 -21.71 18.70 -15.11
C LEU A 142 -20.73 18.93 -13.95
N VAL A 143 -19.42 18.97 -14.24
CA VAL A 143 -18.35 19.17 -13.26
C VAL A 143 -18.43 20.51 -12.53
N ALA A 144 -18.95 21.55 -13.20
CA ALA A 144 -19.15 22.88 -12.61
C ALA A 144 -20.19 22.91 -11.47
N ASN A 145 -21.18 22.01 -11.51
CA ASN A 145 -22.31 22.01 -10.57
C ASN A 145 -22.16 21.00 -9.43
N SER A 146 -21.46 19.88 -9.63
CA SER A 146 -21.26 18.85 -8.61
C SER A 146 -20.22 17.81 -9.04
N ARG A 147 -19.11 17.71 -8.29
CA ARG A 147 -18.05 16.73 -8.60
C ARG A 147 -18.38 15.35 -8.02
N ILE A 148 -18.84 14.45 -8.90
CA ILE A 148 -19.03 13.03 -8.61
C ILE A 148 -17.70 12.43 -8.12
N ARG A 149 -17.71 11.69 -7.02
CA ARG A 149 -16.49 11.12 -6.41
C ARG A 149 -16.25 9.64 -6.72
N CYS A 150 -17.30 8.90 -7.04
CA CYS A 150 -17.16 7.52 -7.47
C CYS A 150 -18.33 7.07 -8.34
N ILE A 151 -18.08 6.01 -9.12
CA ILE A 151 -19.07 5.19 -9.79
C ILE A 151 -19.04 3.82 -9.10
N PHE A 152 -20.19 3.28 -8.70
CA PHE A 152 -20.25 1.97 -8.05
C PHE A 152 -21.39 1.11 -8.58
N LEU A 153 -21.29 -0.20 -8.34
CA LEU A 153 -22.24 -1.20 -8.82
C LEU A 153 -22.19 -2.48 -7.97
N HIS A 154 -23.20 -3.31 -8.15
CA HIS A 154 -23.28 -4.65 -7.57
C HIS A 154 -23.19 -5.74 -8.63
N VAL A 155 -22.48 -6.83 -8.30
CA VAL A 155 -22.33 -7.98 -9.19
C VAL A 155 -22.36 -9.27 -8.39
N LEU A 156 -23.11 -10.27 -8.87
CA LEU A 156 -23.14 -11.61 -8.29
C LEU A 156 -21.72 -12.18 -8.18
N VAL A 157 -21.40 -12.82 -7.06
CA VAL A 157 -20.09 -13.48 -6.85
C VAL A 157 -19.82 -14.55 -7.91
N SER A 158 -20.88 -15.19 -8.44
CA SER A 158 -20.78 -16.19 -9.51
C SER A 158 -20.60 -15.62 -10.91
N ASN A 159 -20.79 -14.31 -11.12
CA ASN A 159 -20.71 -13.69 -12.44
C ASN A 159 -19.27 -13.29 -12.80
N GLU A 160 -18.42 -14.31 -13.02
CA GLU A 160 -17.01 -14.11 -13.36
C GLU A 160 -16.81 -13.25 -14.62
N ALA A 161 -17.73 -13.32 -15.59
CA ALA A 161 -17.63 -12.55 -16.83
C ALA A 161 -17.75 -11.05 -16.57
N ALA A 162 -18.72 -10.64 -15.75
CA ALA A 162 -18.90 -9.25 -15.36
C ALA A 162 -17.78 -8.78 -14.42
N ILE A 163 -17.35 -9.61 -13.47
CA ILE A 163 -16.21 -9.32 -12.58
C ILE A 163 -14.96 -8.96 -13.41
N ARG A 164 -14.56 -9.83 -14.34
CA ARG A 164 -13.39 -9.58 -15.20
C ARG A 164 -13.58 -8.35 -16.09
N PHE A 165 -14.81 -8.08 -16.54
CA PHE A 165 -15.12 -6.89 -17.33
C PHE A 165 -14.92 -5.61 -16.50
N TYR A 166 -15.45 -5.55 -15.29
CA TYR A 166 -15.32 -4.37 -14.43
C TYR A 166 -13.88 -4.17 -13.91
N GLU A 167 -13.17 -5.24 -13.57
CA GLU A 167 -11.75 -5.18 -13.22
C GLU A 167 -10.88 -4.68 -14.40
N HIS A 168 -11.20 -5.10 -15.63
CA HIS A 168 -10.56 -4.57 -16.84
C HIS A 168 -10.78 -3.06 -17.01
N TRP A 169 -11.95 -2.57 -16.61
CA TRP A 169 -12.30 -1.14 -16.57
C TRP A 169 -11.88 -0.44 -15.26
N HIS A 170 -10.95 -1.03 -14.51
CA HIS A 170 -10.36 -0.48 -13.28
C HIS A 170 -11.32 -0.25 -12.12
N PHE A 171 -12.52 -0.84 -12.16
CA PHE A 171 -13.34 -0.94 -10.95
C PHE A 171 -12.67 -1.90 -9.96
N ARG A 172 -12.82 -1.63 -8.68
CA ARG A 172 -12.25 -2.43 -7.60
C ARG A 172 -13.34 -3.03 -6.73
N CYS A 173 -13.20 -4.31 -6.41
CA CYS A 173 -14.03 -4.94 -5.39
C CYS A 173 -13.76 -4.28 -4.02
N LEU A 174 -14.80 -3.69 -3.45
CA LEU A 174 -14.78 -3.04 -2.14
C LEU A 174 -15.22 -4.04 -1.06
N ASN A 175 -16.47 -4.48 -1.12
CA ASN A 175 -17.10 -5.32 -0.10
C ASN A 175 -17.79 -6.53 -0.72
N ARG A 176 -17.97 -7.58 0.09
CA ARG A 176 -18.87 -8.70 -0.22
C ARG A 176 -20.13 -8.54 0.62
N LEU A 177 -21.27 -8.39 -0.04
CA LEU A 177 -22.59 -8.35 0.55
C LEU A 177 -23.14 -9.77 0.60
N LYS A 178 -23.35 -10.28 1.82
CA LYS A 178 -23.89 -11.63 2.02
C LYS A 178 -25.39 -11.64 1.79
N ASN A 179 -25.90 -12.68 1.13
CA ASN A 179 -27.34 -12.88 0.91
C ASN A 179 -28.03 -11.68 0.25
N TYR A 180 -27.34 -10.98 -0.65
CA TYR A 180 -27.80 -9.73 -1.23
C TYR A 180 -28.89 -9.92 -2.30
N TYR A 181 -28.77 -10.97 -3.12
CA TYR A 181 -29.74 -11.28 -4.17
C TYR A 181 -30.59 -12.49 -3.81
N VAL A 182 -31.86 -12.45 -4.20
CA VAL A 182 -32.76 -13.61 -4.18
C VAL A 182 -33.00 -14.04 -5.62
N ILE A 183 -32.52 -15.23 -5.99
CA ILE A 183 -32.69 -15.81 -7.34
C ILE A 183 -33.35 -17.16 -7.16
N GLU A 184 -34.53 -17.35 -7.76
CA GLU A 184 -35.31 -18.59 -7.67
C GLU A 184 -35.53 -19.05 -6.20
N GLY A 185 -35.70 -18.11 -5.28
CA GLY A 185 -35.89 -18.37 -3.85
C GLY A 185 -34.61 -18.63 -3.04
N ASN A 186 -33.43 -18.68 -3.69
CA ASN A 186 -32.15 -18.89 -3.04
C ASN A 186 -31.42 -17.56 -2.79
N LEU A 187 -30.70 -17.49 -1.66
CA LEU A 187 -29.87 -16.34 -1.30
C LEU A 187 -28.50 -16.43 -1.97
N HIS A 188 -28.10 -15.36 -2.65
CA HIS A 188 -26.83 -15.24 -3.34
C HIS A 188 -26.05 -14.01 -2.88
N ASP A 189 -24.74 -14.18 -2.74
CA ASP A 189 -23.84 -13.09 -2.37
C ASP A 189 -23.54 -12.20 -3.57
N SER A 190 -23.24 -10.93 -3.27
CA SER A 190 -22.84 -9.91 -4.23
C SER A 190 -21.50 -9.29 -3.83
N PHE A 191 -20.78 -8.75 -4.81
CA PHE A 191 -19.67 -7.84 -4.60
C PHE A 191 -20.08 -6.42 -4.96
N THR A 192 -19.68 -5.45 -4.13
CA THR A 192 -19.73 -4.03 -4.46
C THR A 192 -18.43 -3.67 -5.18
N TYR A 193 -18.54 -3.20 -6.42
CA TYR A 193 -17.41 -2.70 -7.22
C TYR A 193 -17.46 -1.18 -7.31
N VAL A 194 -16.30 -0.52 -7.16
CA VAL A 194 -16.20 0.94 -7.15
C VAL A 194 -15.06 1.42 -8.06
N TYR A 195 -15.33 2.46 -8.83
CA TYR A 195 -14.38 3.25 -9.59
C TYR A 195 -14.32 4.66 -9.01
N TYR A 196 -13.14 5.07 -8.53
CA TYR A 196 -12.95 6.38 -7.90
C TYR A 196 -12.53 7.42 -8.94
N LEU A 197 -13.16 8.60 -8.89
CA LEU A 197 -12.83 9.73 -9.75
C LEU A 197 -12.81 11.04 -8.95
N ASN A 198 -12.24 12.11 -9.51
CA ASN A 198 -12.19 13.44 -8.88
C ASN A 198 -11.66 13.43 -7.44
N GLY A 199 -10.68 12.56 -7.14
CA GLY A 199 -10.09 12.44 -5.80
C GLY A 199 -11.00 11.79 -4.76
N GLY A 200 -12.06 11.09 -5.16
CA GLY A 200 -12.81 10.20 -4.28
C GLY A 200 -11.95 9.04 -3.79
N TYR A 201 -12.20 8.59 -2.57
CA TYR A 201 -11.56 7.42 -1.98
C TYR A 201 -12.44 6.87 -0.85
N CYS A 202 -12.26 5.60 -0.49
CA CYS A 202 -12.68 5.07 0.79
C CYS A 202 -11.49 4.94 1.75
N GLU A 203 -11.77 4.75 3.04
CA GLU A 203 -10.83 4.59 4.16
C GLU A 203 -9.78 3.47 3.88
N TRP A 204 -10.15 2.47 3.08
CA TRP A 204 -9.28 1.38 2.62
C TRP A 204 -8.57 1.64 1.28
N SER A 205 -9.11 2.52 0.43
CA SER A 205 -8.60 2.83 -0.93
C SER A 205 -7.26 3.58 -0.90
N LEU A 206 -7.00 4.45 0.08
CA LEU A 206 -5.70 5.10 0.22
C LEU A 206 -4.57 4.11 0.56
N LYS A 207 -4.87 3.01 1.25
CA LYS A 207 -3.92 1.90 1.50
C LYS A 207 -3.66 1.06 0.24
N ARG A 208 -4.60 1.02 -0.72
CA ARG A 208 -4.54 0.21 -1.96
C ARG A 208 -4.21 0.99 -3.24
N SER A 209 -4.43 2.30 -3.28
CA SER A 209 -4.02 3.18 -4.39
C SER A 209 -2.50 3.27 -4.51
N VAL A 210 -1.80 3.08 -3.39
CA VAL A 210 -0.36 2.80 -3.38
C VAL A 210 -0.05 1.45 -4.06
N GLY A 211 -0.93 0.45 -3.96
CA GLY A 211 -0.82 -0.86 -4.62
C GLY A 211 -1.15 -0.88 -6.11
N ASP A 212 -2.06 -0.03 -6.59
CA ASP A 212 -2.40 0.04 -8.02
C ASP A 212 -1.46 0.98 -8.79
N LEU A 213 -0.89 1.99 -8.11
CA LEU A 213 0.31 2.67 -8.61
C LEU A 213 1.43 1.66 -8.86
N LEU A 214 1.52 0.61 -8.03
CA LEU A 214 2.48 -0.50 -8.20
C LEU A 214 2.08 -1.50 -9.31
N GLY A 215 0.79 -1.62 -9.63
CA GLY A 215 0.30 -2.39 -10.79
C GLY A 215 0.68 -1.75 -12.13
N ILE A 216 0.61 -0.42 -12.23
CA ILE A 216 1.07 0.36 -13.40
C ILE A 216 2.61 0.34 -13.51
N ILE A 217 3.33 0.16 -12.39
CA ILE A 217 4.79 0.04 -12.35
C ILE A 217 5.28 -1.37 -12.76
N CYS A 218 4.37 -2.36 -12.87
CA CYS A 218 4.71 -3.76 -13.17
C CYS A 218 4.55 -4.20 -14.64
N PHE A 219 4.37 -3.29 -15.62
CA PHE A 219 4.88 -3.28 -17.02
C PHE A 219 4.03 -2.32 -17.90
N PRO A 220 4.59 -1.61 -18.91
CA PRO A 220 5.75 -2.03 -19.70
C PRO A 220 7.05 -1.35 -19.30
N CYS A 221 8.10 -2.17 -19.40
CA CYS A 221 9.53 -1.94 -19.31
C CYS A 221 10.12 -0.70 -20.03
N ASN A 222 9.36 0.30 -20.51
CA ASN A 222 9.91 1.40 -21.29
C ASN A 222 10.19 2.67 -20.48
N THR A 223 9.44 2.97 -19.42
CA THR A 223 9.66 4.18 -18.62
C THR A 223 10.78 3.98 -17.60
N ALA A 224 10.86 2.79 -16.99
CA ALA A 224 12.02 2.37 -16.21
C ALA A 224 13.30 2.35 -17.07
N LEU A 225 13.23 1.89 -18.34
CA LEU A 225 14.34 2.00 -19.30
C LEU A 225 14.67 3.45 -19.69
N ARG A 226 13.70 4.38 -19.73
CA ARG A 226 13.95 5.81 -20.03
C ARG A 226 14.58 6.56 -18.86
N VAL A 227 14.12 6.30 -17.63
CA VAL A 227 14.75 6.83 -16.40
C VAL A 227 16.12 6.18 -16.19
N PHE A 228 16.25 4.88 -16.47
CA PHE A 228 17.52 4.13 -16.46
C PHE A 228 18.49 4.60 -17.55
N ARG A 229 18.02 4.95 -18.75
CA ARG A 229 18.83 5.58 -19.82
C ARG A 229 19.23 7.02 -19.46
N ARG A 230 18.39 7.79 -18.77
CA ARG A 230 18.73 9.14 -18.26
C ARG A 230 19.71 9.09 -17.09
N LEU A 231 19.60 8.11 -16.19
CA LEU A 231 20.57 7.86 -15.12
C LEU A 231 21.90 7.29 -15.65
N LEU A 232 21.88 6.46 -16.69
CA LEU A 232 23.07 6.04 -17.43
C LEU A 232 23.71 7.20 -18.20
N ALA A 233 22.94 8.12 -18.77
CA ALA A 233 23.45 9.33 -19.41
C ALA A 233 24.06 10.32 -18.42
N TYR A 234 23.49 10.44 -17.22
CA TYR A 234 24.06 11.25 -16.12
C TYR A 234 25.34 10.59 -15.55
N ALA A 235 25.35 9.26 -15.43
CA ALA A 235 26.53 8.49 -15.05
C ALA A 235 27.64 8.47 -16.13
N ARG A 236 27.33 8.87 -17.37
CA ARG A 236 28.29 8.96 -18.48
C ARG A 236 29.04 10.30 -18.52
N HIS A 237 28.54 11.34 -17.84
CA HIS A 237 29.15 12.68 -17.82
C HIS A 237 30.01 12.99 -16.60
N ALA A 238 30.02 12.15 -15.56
CA ALA A 238 30.87 12.34 -14.38
C ALA A 238 32.05 11.35 -14.40
N LEU A 239 32.98 11.57 -15.33
CA LEU A 239 34.24 10.83 -15.47
C LEU A 239 35.36 11.85 -15.66
N PHE A 240 36.15 12.12 -14.62
CA PHE A 240 37.61 12.28 -14.63
C PHE A 240 38.14 12.67 -13.23
N GLY A 241 39.28 12.08 -12.84
CA GLY A 241 40.08 12.40 -11.64
C GLY A 241 39.69 11.60 -10.38
N HIS A 242 40.58 11.01 -9.59
CA HIS A 242 42.04 10.89 -9.57
C HIS A 242 42.38 9.66 -8.70
N LEU A 243 43.57 9.09 -8.90
CA LEU A 243 44.12 7.93 -8.19
C LEU A 243 44.38 8.23 -6.69
N GLY A 244 44.25 7.21 -5.83
CA GLY A 244 44.66 7.26 -4.42
C GLY A 244 44.84 5.85 -3.84
N ASN A 245 46.02 5.63 -3.25
CA ASN A 245 46.67 4.38 -2.86
C ASN A 245 46.03 3.67 -1.63
N PRO A 246 46.36 2.39 -1.35
CA PRO A 246 45.84 1.61 -0.22
C PRO A 246 46.78 1.71 0.99
N ASP A 247 46.27 2.13 2.14
CA ASP A 247 46.91 1.83 3.42
C ASP A 247 45.86 1.42 4.44
N GLY A 248 46.10 0.24 5.00
CA GLY A 248 45.12 -0.54 5.75
C GLY A 248 44.69 0.07 7.08
N ARG A 249 43.47 -0.33 7.47
CA ARG A 249 43.03 -0.69 8.82
C ARG A 249 41.57 -1.16 8.71
N TYR A 250 41.34 -2.45 8.90
CA TYR A 250 39.99 -3.02 8.92
C TYR A 250 39.27 -2.62 10.21
N GLY A 251 38.51 -1.52 10.16
CA GLY A 251 37.65 -1.04 11.24
C GLY A 251 36.18 -1.41 10.98
N GLY A 252 35.45 -1.71 12.07
CA GLY A 252 33.99 -1.67 12.07
C GLY A 252 33.20 -2.97 11.86
N PHE A 253 33.68 -4.15 12.24
CA PHE A 253 32.88 -5.37 12.08
C PHE A 253 31.75 -5.49 13.12
N GLY A 254 30.52 -5.19 12.72
CA GLY A 254 29.31 -5.71 13.37
C GLY A 254 28.69 -6.78 12.50
N VAL A 255 28.68 -8.04 12.93
CA VAL A 255 28.00 -9.13 12.22
C VAL A 255 26.79 -9.57 13.02
N ILE A 256 25.60 -9.31 12.48
CA ILE A 256 24.32 -9.57 13.14
C ILE A 256 23.70 -10.84 12.56
N LYS A 257 23.47 -11.88 13.38
CA LYS A 257 22.73 -13.10 13.00
C LYS A 257 21.29 -13.01 13.51
N GLN A 258 20.33 -13.40 12.68
CA GLN A 258 18.96 -13.56 13.13
C GLN A 258 18.77 -14.80 14.02
N TRP A 259 18.19 -14.60 15.20
CA TRP A 259 17.75 -15.69 16.06
C TRP A 259 16.42 -16.25 15.55
N GLN A 260 16.43 -17.49 15.09
CA GLN A 260 15.26 -18.34 14.88
C GLN A 260 15.64 -19.74 15.35
N ARG A 261 14.73 -20.42 16.07
CA ARG A 261 14.86 -21.86 16.38
C ARG A 261 15.00 -22.59 15.04
N SER A 262 16.16 -23.20 14.82
CA SER A 262 16.59 -23.69 13.51
C SER A 262 15.85 -24.96 13.13
N ASN A 263 15.04 -24.89 12.06
CA ASN A 263 15.04 -26.00 11.11
C ASN A 263 16.41 -25.97 10.41
N GLU A 264 17.02 -27.14 10.21
CA GLU A 264 18.36 -27.26 9.60
C GLU A 264 18.44 -26.65 8.19
N ASP A 265 17.29 -26.50 7.52
CA ASP A 265 17.14 -25.92 6.17
C ASP A 265 16.91 -24.39 6.14
N ALA A 266 16.81 -23.72 7.29
CA ALA A 266 16.53 -22.29 7.32
C ALA A 266 17.76 -21.46 6.91
N MET A 267 17.59 -20.62 5.88
CA MET A 267 18.64 -19.69 5.42
C MET A 267 19.03 -18.73 6.55
N VAL A 268 20.33 -18.57 6.78
CA VAL A 268 20.85 -17.68 7.82
C VAL A 268 21.10 -16.29 7.24
N ASP A 269 20.50 -15.28 7.86
CA ASP A 269 20.62 -13.87 7.47
C ASP A 269 21.68 -13.15 8.32
N PHE A 270 22.61 -12.49 7.63
CA PHE A 270 23.66 -11.65 8.19
C PHE A 270 23.54 -10.19 7.72
N VAL A 271 23.84 -9.26 8.61
CA VAL A 271 24.13 -7.85 8.28
C VAL A 271 25.56 -7.56 8.72
N ILE A 272 26.34 -6.96 7.82
CA ILE A 272 27.76 -6.64 7.99
C ILE A 272 27.91 -5.13 7.82
N ALA A 273 28.20 -4.43 8.91
CA ALA A 273 28.64 -3.04 8.85
C ALA A 273 30.13 -2.99 8.45
N VAL A 274 30.49 -2.08 7.55
CA VAL A 274 31.86 -1.89 7.05
C VAL A 274 32.14 -0.41 6.85
N ASP A 275 33.35 0.05 7.15
CA ASP A 275 33.69 1.47 7.04
C ASP A 275 33.87 1.92 5.58
N ASN A 276 34.37 1.03 4.71
CA ASN A 276 34.55 1.28 3.28
C ASN A 276 33.89 0.19 2.43
N PRO A 277 32.61 0.39 2.02
CA PRO A 277 31.92 -0.57 1.17
C PRO A 277 32.58 -0.82 -0.19
N GLU A 278 33.25 0.18 -0.78
CA GLU A 278 33.93 0.03 -2.08
C GLU A 278 35.10 -0.95 -1.97
N GLU A 279 35.98 -0.74 -1.00
CA GLU A 279 37.12 -1.62 -0.75
C GLU A 279 36.66 -3.03 -0.33
N TRP A 280 35.65 -3.11 0.54
CA TRP A 280 35.06 -4.39 0.93
C TRP A 280 34.52 -5.16 -0.27
N HIS A 281 33.77 -4.48 -1.15
CA HIS A 281 33.24 -5.10 -2.36
C HIS A 281 34.34 -5.54 -3.31
N TYR A 282 35.42 -4.74 -3.45
CA TYR A 282 36.57 -5.09 -4.27
C TYR A 282 37.22 -6.41 -3.81
N GLU A 283 37.57 -6.51 -2.53
CA GLU A 283 38.17 -7.73 -1.99
C GLU A 283 37.21 -8.92 -2.02
N ASN A 284 35.93 -8.71 -1.70
CA ASN A 284 34.95 -9.79 -1.73
C ASN A 284 34.62 -10.24 -3.16
N MET A 285 34.70 -9.38 -4.18
CA MET A 285 34.57 -9.80 -5.58
C MET A 285 35.78 -10.62 -6.03
N ARG A 286 36.97 -10.27 -5.57
CA ARG A 286 38.21 -11.01 -5.87
C ARG A 286 38.20 -12.41 -5.27
N LYS A 287 37.78 -12.53 -3.99
CA LYS A 287 37.72 -13.81 -3.27
C LYS A 287 36.48 -14.63 -3.63
N ASN A 288 35.33 -13.97 -3.70
CA ASN A 288 33.99 -14.58 -3.76
C ASN A 288 33.13 -14.02 -4.89
N GLY A 289 33.71 -13.81 -6.08
CA GLY A 289 33.02 -13.18 -7.21
C GLY A 289 31.72 -13.86 -7.64
N ARG A 290 31.53 -15.15 -7.34
CA ARG A 290 30.28 -15.91 -7.62
C ARG A 290 29.10 -15.54 -6.72
N HIS A 291 29.32 -14.83 -5.61
CA HIS A 291 28.24 -14.39 -4.73
C HIS A 291 27.39 -13.28 -5.36
N TYR A 292 28.02 -12.46 -6.21
CA TYR A 292 27.39 -11.34 -6.91
C TYR A 292 26.70 -11.78 -8.19
N SER A 293 25.65 -11.06 -8.57
CA SER A 293 25.06 -11.15 -9.91
C SER A 293 25.98 -10.52 -10.97
N PHE A 294 25.44 -10.31 -12.19
CA PHE A 294 26.12 -9.59 -13.27
C PHE A 294 26.64 -8.20 -12.86
N LEU A 295 26.12 -7.62 -11.77
CA LEU A 295 26.56 -6.33 -11.25
C LEU A 295 28.06 -6.27 -10.93
N ARG A 296 28.71 -7.40 -10.62
CA ARG A 296 30.16 -7.45 -10.38
C ARG A 296 31.00 -6.93 -11.55
N PHE A 297 30.51 -7.08 -12.79
CA PHE A 297 31.24 -6.67 -13.99
C PHE A 297 31.34 -5.14 -14.15
N PHE A 298 30.55 -4.39 -13.38
CA PHE A 298 30.64 -2.93 -13.32
C PHE A 298 31.70 -2.42 -12.34
N GLY A 299 32.33 -3.31 -11.56
CA GLY A 299 33.37 -2.98 -10.59
C GLY A 299 32.82 -2.54 -9.23
N ALA A 300 33.67 -2.63 -8.21
CA ALA A 300 33.32 -2.41 -6.81
C ALA A 300 32.78 -1.00 -6.53
N ARG A 301 33.40 0.05 -7.10
CA ARG A 301 32.95 1.45 -6.97
C ARG A 301 31.49 1.66 -7.37
N ARG A 302 31.08 1.07 -8.50
CA ARG A 302 29.70 1.20 -8.99
C ARG A 302 28.73 0.40 -8.13
N VAL A 303 29.14 -0.76 -7.64
CA VAL A 303 28.34 -1.56 -6.69
C VAL A 303 28.17 -0.84 -5.35
N ALA A 304 29.22 -0.22 -4.82
CA ALA A 304 29.14 0.60 -3.61
C ALA A 304 28.26 1.84 -3.80
N ARG A 305 28.37 2.54 -4.94
CA ARG A 305 27.44 3.63 -5.27
C ARG A 305 25.99 3.14 -5.38
N PHE A 306 25.76 2.00 -6.02
CA PHE A 306 24.44 1.37 -6.12
C PHE A 306 23.89 0.96 -4.74
N GLN A 307 24.75 0.54 -3.82
CA GLN A 307 24.41 0.27 -2.43
C GLN A 307 23.87 1.53 -1.75
N THR A 308 24.63 2.64 -1.76
CA THR A 308 24.39 3.84 -0.94
C THR A 308 23.34 4.80 -1.50
N THR A 309 23.03 4.73 -2.80
CA THR A 309 22.06 5.66 -3.43
C THR A 309 20.59 5.31 -3.12
N ILE A 310 20.33 4.09 -2.64
CA ILE A 310 18.97 3.57 -2.42
C ILE A 310 18.64 3.61 -0.91
N PRO A 311 17.44 4.03 -0.46
CA PRO A 311 17.15 4.45 0.92
C PRO A 311 17.60 3.52 2.06
N ALA A 312 17.56 2.20 1.88
CA ALA A 312 18.00 1.24 2.91
C ALA A 312 19.52 0.98 2.92
N LYS A 313 20.26 1.54 1.96
CA LYS A 313 21.73 1.56 1.85
C LYS A 313 22.46 0.21 2.01
N LEU A 314 21.75 -0.90 1.81
CA LEU A 314 22.27 -2.27 1.93
C LEU A 314 22.52 -2.94 0.58
N TYR A 315 23.66 -3.59 0.39
CA TYR A 315 23.88 -4.52 -0.72
C TYR A 315 23.72 -5.96 -0.25
N CYS A 316 22.72 -6.66 -0.78
CA CYS A 316 22.39 -8.03 -0.36
C CYS A 316 22.91 -9.07 -1.37
N ASN A 317 23.73 -10.00 -0.88
CA ASN A 317 24.04 -11.26 -1.54
C ASN A 317 23.20 -12.37 -0.90
N THR A 318 22.49 -13.16 -1.71
CA THR A 318 21.54 -14.17 -1.24
C THR A 318 21.80 -15.52 -1.90
N MET A 319 21.30 -16.58 -1.26
CA MET A 319 21.44 -17.97 -1.72
C MET A 319 22.91 -18.34 -1.94
N VAL A 320 23.76 -17.98 -0.98
CA VAL A 320 25.19 -18.27 -1.01
C VAL A 320 25.43 -19.57 -0.23
N PRO A 321 25.89 -20.65 -0.88
CA PRO A 321 26.15 -21.90 -0.20
C PRO A 321 27.48 -21.84 0.57
N ILE A 322 27.43 -22.03 1.88
CA ILE A 322 28.61 -22.16 2.75
C ILE A 322 28.39 -23.35 3.68
N ASN A 323 29.32 -24.31 3.67
CA ASN A 323 29.31 -25.49 4.56
C ASN A 323 27.95 -26.24 4.60
N GLY A 324 27.36 -26.49 3.43
CA GLY A 324 26.08 -27.19 3.31
C GLY A 324 24.84 -26.37 3.71
N ARG A 325 25.00 -25.09 4.08
CA ARG A 325 23.89 -24.18 4.41
C ARG A 325 23.83 -23.00 3.45
N LEU A 326 22.62 -22.56 3.15
CA LEU A 326 22.41 -21.32 2.42
C LEU A 326 22.47 -20.14 3.37
N ILE A 327 23.23 -19.12 3.00
CA ILE A 327 23.29 -17.86 3.72
C ILE A 327 22.87 -16.71 2.82
N LYS A 328 22.44 -15.65 3.49
CA LYS A 328 22.25 -14.32 2.92
C LYS A 328 23.02 -13.35 3.79
N TYR A 329 23.84 -12.50 3.17
CA TYR A 329 24.56 -11.46 3.90
C TYR A 329 24.38 -10.13 3.19
N SER A 330 24.14 -9.09 3.99
CA SER A 330 23.95 -7.72 3.51
C SER A 330 25.05 -6.82 4.04
N VAL A 331 25.55 -5.95 3.19
CA VAL A 331 26.64 -5.02 3.52
C VAL A 331 26.06 -3.61 3.61
N ILE A 332 26.44 -2.88 4.65
CA ILE A 332 26.05 -1.47 4.88
C ILE A 332 27.28 -0.68 5.34
N ASN A 333 27.34 0.60 4.99
CA ASN A 333 28.35 1.48 5.56
C ASN A 333 28.11 1.67 7.06
N THR A 334 29.14 1.64 7.90
CA THR A 334 29.03 1.87 9.35
C THR A 334 28.33 3.19 9.67
N SER A 335 28.65 4.28 8.97
CA SER A 335 28.00 5.58 9.20
C SER A 335 26.52 5.58 8.85
N ASP A 336 26.14 4.94 7.74
CA ASP A 336 24.74 4.78 7.32
C ASP A 336 23.97 3.88 8.29
N CYS A 337 24.62 2.85 8.86
CA CYS A 337 24.03 2.01 9.89
C CYS A 337 23.73 2.80 11.17
N ILE A 338 24.67 3.64 11.61
CA ILE A 338 24.51 4.52 12.77
C ILE A 338 23.36 5.50 12.56
N SER A 339 23.30 6.16 11.38
CA SER A 339 22.20 7.10 11.09
C SER A 339 20.85 6.41 11.02
N ASP A 340 20.74 5.20 10.44
CA ASP A 340 19.46 4.47 10.44
C ASP A 340 19.03 4.08 11.86
N LEU A 341 19.98 3.69 12.73
CA LEU A 341 19.74 3.35 14.13
C LEU A 341 19.29 4.55 14.97
N GLN A 342 19.92 5.71 14.80
CA GLN A 342 19.63 6.92 15.57
C GLN A 342 18.43 7.70 15.03
N ASP A 343 18.37 7.92 13.73
CA ASP A 343 17.45 8.88 13.12
C ASP A 343 16.26 8.23 12.40
N TRP A 344 16.26 6.90 12.23
CA TRP A 344 15.26 6.17 11.44
C TRP A 344 15.12 6.68 10.01
N GLU A 345 16.25 6.84 9.30
CA GLU A 345 16.26 7.27 7.89
C GLU A 345 15.44 6.31 7.01
N SER A 346 15.59 5.00 7.22
CA SER A 346 14.94 3.94 6.44
C SER A 346 14.17 2.93 7.29
N MET A 347 14.53 2.81 8.57
CA MET A 347 14.07 1.75 9.48
C MET A 347 14.34 0.32 9.02
N TYR A 348 15.23 0.13 8.04
CA TYR A 348 15.48 -1.18 7.48
C TYR A 348 16.45 -2.00 8.35
N VAL A 349 17.54 -1.40 8.82
CA VAL A 349 18.45 -2.03 9.80
C VAL A 349 17.92 -1.82 11.21
N SER A 350 17.51 -0.59 11.53
CA SER A 350 17.04 -0.25 12.86
C SER A 350 15.80 -1.06 13.26
N GLY A 351 14.85 -1.23 12.33
CA GLY A 351 13.69 -2.10 12.50
C GLY A 351 14.04 -3.56 12.70
N ARG A 352 15.15 -4.05 12.14
CA ARG A 352 15.65 -5.40 12.45
C ARG A 352 16.20 -5.46 13.89
N MET A 353 16.86 -4.40 14.32
CA MET A 353 17.52 -4.27 15.63
C MET A 353 16.56 -3.99 16.79
N HIS A 354 15.28 -3.68 16.52
CA HIS A 354 14.19 -3.66 17.52
C HIS A 354 13.81 -5.05 18.04
N LYS A 355 14.30 -6.12 17.39
CA LYS A 355 13.98 -7.51 17.73
C LYS A 355 15.25 -8.22 18.13
N PRO A 356 15.19 -9.28 18.96
CA PRO A 356 16.36 -10.05 19.36
C PRO A 356 17.28 -10.42 18.17
N VAL A 357 18.55 -10.11 18.36
CA VAL A 357 19.65 -10.36 17.42
C VAL A 357 20.80 -11.01 18.16
N ARG A 358 21.60 -11.80 17.43
CA ARG A 358 22.87 -12.30 17.94
C ARG A 358 24.02 -11.55 17.28
N PHE A 359 24.79 -10.82 18.07
CA PHE A 359 26.07 -10.29 17.62
C PHE A 359 27.08 -11.43 17.55
N ILE A 360 27.63 -11.66 16.37
CA ILE A 360 28.80 -12.53 16.18
C ILE A 360 30.06 -11.74 16.50
N ILE A 361 30.08 -10.49 16.04
CA ILE A 361 31.09 -9.51 16.42
C ILE A 361 30.34 -8.36 17.07
N PRO A 362 30.62 -8.04 18.35
CA PRO A 362 29.93 -6.97 19.06
C PRO A 362 30.29 -5.61 18.46
N PRO A 363 29.45 -4.58 18.64
CA PRO A 363 29.78 -3.23 18.20
C PRO A 363 31.13 -2.77 18.79
N GLN A 364 32.06 -2.38 17.92
CA GLN A 364 33.43 -2.06 18.32
C GLN A 364 33.58 -0.59 18.77
N THR A 365 32.85 0.33 18.14
CA THR A 365 32.92 1.77 18.43
C THR A 365 31.91 2.20 19.49
N GLY A 366 32.23 3.28 20.22
CA GLY A 366 31.29 3.90 21.18
C GLY A 366 30.00 4.35 20.51
N ASP A 367 30.13 5.02 19.37
CA ASP A 367 29.01 5.54 18.58
C ASP A 367 28.02 4.44 18.16
N LEU A 368 28.53 3.29 17.68
CA LEU A 368 27.66 2.18 17.27
C LEU A 368 26.97 1.52 18.47
N LYS A 369 27.64 1.44 19.64
CA LYS A 369 27.01 0.94 20.88
C LYS A 369 25.88 1.87 21.31
N GLN A 370 26.15 3.17 21.31
CA GLN A 370 25.17 4.20 21.66
C GLN A 370 23.98 4.19 20.69
N ALA A 371 24.24 4.15 19.38
CA ALA A 371 23.20 4.05 18.36
C ALA A 371 22.31 2.81 18.55
N CYS A 372 22.87 1.67 18.94
CA CYS A 372 22.08 0.48 19.29
C CYS A 372 21.15 0.72 20.49
N SER A 373 21.65 1.37 21.55
CA SER A 373 20.83 1.69 22.75
C SER A 373 19.71 2.65 22.41
N MET A 374 20.04 3.78 21.78
CA MET A 374 19.08 4.80 21.36
C MET A 374 17.98 4.20 20.48
N ASN A 375 18.33 3.29 19.56
CA ASN A 375 17.35 2.65 18.71
C ASN A 375 16.32 1.81 19.50
N LEU A 376 16.74 1.13 20.58
CA LEU A 376 15.82 0.37 21.43
C LEU A 376 14.93 1.32 22.24
N GLU A 377 15.50 2.40 22.78
CA GLU A 377 14.75 3.45 23.49
C GLU A 377 13.69 4.08 22.58
N SER A 378 14.06 4.56 21.40
CA SER A 378 13.14 5.13 20.42
C SER A 378 12.04 4.15 20.00
N ALA A 379 12.35 2.86 19.85
CA ALA A 379 11.35 1.85 19.54
C ALA A 379 10.35 1.66 20.68
N CYS A 380 10.82 1.69 21.93
CA CYS A 380 9.99 1.61 23.11
C CYS A 380 9.08 2.83 23.21
N TYR A 381 9.62 4.05 23.12
CA TYR A 381 8.82 5.29 23.21
C TYR A 381 7.81 5.42 22.08
N ALA A 382 8.18 5.08 20.85
CA ALA A 382 7.23 5.02 19.74
C ALA A 382 6.13 3.98 19.99
N ALA A 383 6.44 2.81 20.57
CA ALA A 383 5.42 1.82 20.89
C ALA A 383 4.48 2.29 22.01
N LEU A 384 5.00 2.92 23.06
CA LEU A 384 4.21 3.48 24.16
C LEU A 384 3.20 4.51 23.65
N LEU A 385 3.63 5.40 22.74
CA LEU A 385 2.77 6.40 22.10
C LEU A 385 1.65 5.79 21.23
N LEU A 386 1.84 4.56 20.75
CA LEU A 386 0.91 3.82 19.89
C LEU A 386 0.09 2.74 20.63
N LEU A 387 0.25 2.65 21.96
CA LEU A 387 -0.46 1.72 22.83
C LEU A 387 -1.51 2.47 23.67
N PRO A 388 -2.59 1.79 24.09
CA PRO A 388 -3.57 2.37 25.01
C PRO A 388 -2.98 2.63 26.40
N GLU A 389 -3.79 3.18 27.31
CA GLU A 389 -3.38 3.42 28.71
C GLU A 389 -2.98 2.14 29.46
N ARG A 390 -3.59 1.00 29.11
CA ARG A 390 -3.32 -0.30 29.74
C ARG A 390 -3.07 -1.36 28.69
N PHE A 391 -1.97 -2.09 28.82
CA PHE A 391 -1.56 -3.14 27.88
C PHE A 391 -0.69 -4.19 28.56
N ALA A 392 -0.65 -5.39 27.98
CA ALA A 392 0.19 -6.49 28.44
C ALA A 392 1.63 -6.37 27.92
N GLU A 393 2.58 -7.01 28.61
CA GLU A 393 3.98 -7.08 28.17
C GLU A 393 4.14 -7.71 26.77
N GLU A 394 3.32 -8.71 26.43
CA GLU A 394 3.29 -9.29 25.07
C GLU A 394 2.86 -8.26 24.02
N GLU A 395 1.84 -7.44 24.32
CA GLU A 395 1.31 -6.42 23.40
C GLU A 395 2.34 -5.31 23.14
N LEU A 396 3.15 -4.96 24.14
CA LEU A 396 4.27 -4.04 23.97
C LEU A 396 5.27 -4.57 22.94
N TYR A 397 5.71 -5.82 23.08
CA TYR A 397 6.69 -6.40 22.16
C TYR A 397 6.11 -6.65 20.77
N GLU A 398 4.83 -7.01 20.66
CA GLU A 398 4.12 -7.05 19.38
C GLU A 398 4.09 -5.68 18.72
N LYS A 399 3.79 -4.61 19.47
CA LYS A 399 3.79 -3.24 18.96
C LYS A 399 5.19 -2.84 18.47
N ILE A 400 6.22 -3.02 19.28
CA ILE A 400 7.62 -2.75 18.92
C ILE A 400 8.01 -3.50 17.64
N ALA A 401 7.73 -4.81 17.58
CA ALA A 401 8.05 -5.60 16.40
C ALA A 401 7.28 -5.11 15.17
N SER A 402 6.02 -4.69 15.34
CA SER A 402 5.15 -4.19 14.26
C SER A 402 5.64 -2.89 13.62
N LEU A 403 6.40 -2.03 14.33
CA LEU A 403 6.92 -0.77 13.79
C LEU A 403 7.68 -1.00 12.47
N SER A 404 8.53 -2.02 12.44
CA SER A 404 9.32 -2.43 11.27
C SER A 404 8.54 -3.09 10.12
N TYR A 405 7.24 -3.36 10.33
CA TYR A 405 6.36 -4.06 9.40
C TYR A 405 5.15 -3.23 8.96
N SER A 406 4.82 -2.14 9.67
CA SER A 406 3.61 -1.32 9.47
C SER A 406 3.45 -0.77 8.04
N GLY A 407 4.56 -0.55 7.33
CA GLY A 407 4.60 -0.12 5.93
C GLY A 407 5.26 -1.10 4.98
N ASP A 408 5.64 -2.29 5.42
CA ASP A 408 6.37 -3.24 4.58
C ASP A 408 5.42 -3.94 3.59
N PRO A 409 5.53 -3.69 2.26
CA PRO A 409 4.62 -4.30 1.27
C PRO A 409 4.62 -5.82 1.29
N ARG A 410 5.73 -6.43 1.77
CA ARG A 410 5.86 -7.89 1.86
C ARG A 410 4.86 -8.50 2.84
N MET A 411 4.45 -7.76 3.87
CA MET A 411 3.45 -8.20 4.85
C MET A 411 2.06 -8.38 4.22
N TRP A 412 1.77 -7.70 3.12
CA TRP A 412 0.50 -7.80 2.42
C TRP A 412 0.54 -8.82 1.28
N LEU A 413 1.71 -9.01 0.66
CA LEU A 413 1.83 -9.76 -0.61
C LEU A 413 2.44 -11.16 -0.45
N ALA A 414 3.24 -11.41 0.59
CA ALA A 414 4.12 -12.58 0.59
C ALA A 414 4.53 -13.13 1.98
N GLU A 415 4.05 -12.57 3.09
CA GLU A 415 4.43 -13.03 4.44
C GLU A 415 3.21 -13.56 5.20
N ASP A 416 3.49 -14.39 6.22
CA ASP A 416 2.48 -14.93 7.15
C ASP A 416 1.76 -13.78 7.90
N ARG A 417 0.42 -13.82 7.95
CA ARG A 417 -0.39 -12.79 8.64
C ARG A 417 -0.12 -12.73 10.14
N PHE A 418 0.20 -13.85 10.76
CA PHE A 418 0.51 -13.92 12.19
C PHE A 418 2.01 -13.81 12.47
N LYS A 419 2.82 -13.42 11.49
CA LYS A 419 4.28 -13.39 11.61
C LYS A 419 4.79 -12.59 12.81
N ILE A 420 4.20 -11.43 13.10
CA ILE A 420 4.63 -10.57 14.22
C ILE A 420 4.42 -11.31 15.54
N ARG A 421 3.19 -11.76 15.78
CA ARG A 421 2.79 -12.57 16.94
C ARG A 421 3.64 -13.83 17.07
N ASN A 422 3.88 -14.54 15.97
CA ASN A 422 4.72 -15.75 15.94
C ASN A 422 6.17 -15.45 16.32
N ILE A 423 6.72 -14.30 15.91
CA ILE A 423 8.08 -13.88 16.31
C ILE A 423 8.13 -13.58 17.80
N VAL A 424 7.16 -12.82 18.32
CA VAL A 424 7.15 -12.39 19.74
C VAL A 424 6.94 -13.58 20.66
N LYS A 425 5.88 -14.38 20.44
CA LYS A 425 5.58 -15.56 21.25
C LYS A 425 6.74 -16.55 21.32
N ALA A 426 7.44 -16.76 20.19
CA ALA A 426 8.56 -17.69 20.14
C ALA A 426 9.82 -17.17 20.85
N ASN A 427 9.93 -15.86 21.12
CA ASN A 427 11.14 -15.21 21.64
C ASN A 427 10.87 -14.30 22.85
N MET A 428 9.81 -14.60 23.59
CA MET A 428 9.25 -13.75 24.64
C MET A 428 10.31 -13.37 25.69
N GLN A 429 11.04 -14.36 26.21
CA GLN A 429 12.14 -14.14 27.14
C GLN A 429 13.24 -13.23 26.58
N SER A 430 13.65 -13.43 25.32
CA SER A 430 14.70 -12.62 24.69
C SER A 430 14.27 -11.18 24.45
N PHE A 431 12.98 -10.91 24.21
CA PHE A 431 12.46 -9.54 24.18
C PHE A 431 12.50 -8.90 25.56
N SER A 432 12.11 -9.64 26.61
CA SER A 432 12.15 -9.15 27.99
C SER A 432 13.58 -8.80 28.44
N GLU A 433 14.56 -9.65 28.14
CA GLU A 433 15.99 -9.37 28.39
C GLU A 433 16.49 -8.16 27.60
N LEU A 434 16.08 -8.02 26.33
CA LEU A 434 16.50 -6.92 25.45
C LEU A 434 15.97 -5.56 25.92
N TYR A 435 14.71 -5.50 26.36
CA TYR A 435 14.03 -4.26 26.73
C TYR A 435 14.02 -3.96 28.23
N SER A 436 14.42 -4.90 29.09
CA SER A 436 14.50 -4.67 30.53
C SER A 436 15.27 -3.40 30.93
N PRO A 437 16.46 -3.10 30.36
CA PRO A 437 17.18 -1.87 30.69
C PRO A 437 16.42 -0.60 30.28
N VAL A 438 15.78 -0.63 29.12
CA VAL A 438 15.01 0.50 28.55
C VAL A 438 13.75 0.74 29.37
N LEU A 439 13.04 -0.33 29.75
CA LEU A 439 11.80 -0.24 30.53
C LEU A 439 12.04 0.31 31.93
N ARG A 440 13.17 -0.01 32.57
CA ARG A 440 13.54 0.58 33.86
C ARG A 440 13.65 2.10 33.76
N ILE A 441 14.36 2.59 32.73
CA ILE A 441 14.52 4.03 32.45
C ILE A 441 13.16 4.65 32.11
N ALA A 442 12.34 3.98 31.30
CA ALA A 442 11.01 4.47 30.95
C ALA A 442 10.08 4.58 32.17
N THR A 443 10.10 3.62 33.09
CA THR A 443 9.33 3.69 34.34
C THR A 443 9.76 4.86 35.23
N GLU A 444 11.05 5.19 35.25
CA GLU A 444 11.58 6.32 36.03
C GLU A 444 11.24 7.69 35.41
N HIS A 445 11.25 7.80 34.08
CA HIS A 445 11.17 9.11 33.40
C HIS A 445 9.84 9.42 32.69
N THR A 446 9.07 8.40 32.32
CA THR A 446 7.83 8.61 31.56
C THR A 446 6.58 8.43 32.42
N GLY A 447 6.69 7.86 33.63
CA GLY A 447 5.52 7.55 34.46
C GLY A 447 4.81 6.25 34.06
N LEU A 448 5.50 5.36 33.32
CA LEU A 448 5.05 4.01 33.00
C LEU A 448 5.08 3.12 34.25
N ILE A 449 3.93 2.65 34.71
CA ILE A 449 3.81 1.79 35.90
C ILE A 449 3.69 0.33 35.46
N LYS A 450 4.55 -0.55 36.00
CA LYS A 450 4.44 -2.00 35.79
C LYS A 450 3.61 -2.65 36.90
N GLN A 451 2.54 -3.34 36.54
CA GLN A 451 1.70 -4.13 37.44
C GLN A 451 1.70 -5.60 37.00
N GLY A 452 2.53 -6.43 37.64
CA GLY A 452 2.69 -7.83 37.25
C GLY A 452 3.22 -7.96 35.82
N SER A 453 2.43 -8.59 34.94
CA SER A 453 2.71 -8.75 33.50
C SER A 453 2.05 -7.68 32.61
N SER A 454 1.50 -6.64 33.22
CA SER A 454 0.83 -5.54 32.53
C SER A 454 1.48 -4.19 32.85
N PHE A 455 1.23 -3.22 31.99
CA PHE A 455 1.70 -1.86 32.12
C PHE A 455 0.52 -0.89 32.09
N GLU A 456 0.66 0.20 32.82
CA GLU A 456 -0.26 1.33 32.84
C GLU A 456 0.52 2.63 32.59
N GLN A 457 0.00 3.48 31.72
CA GLN A 457 0.58 4.78 31.37
C GLN A 457 -0.51 5.85 31.29
N SER A 458 -0.13 7.11 31.52
CA SER A 458 -1.03 8.26 31.35
C SER A 458 -0.93 8.79 29.92
N LEU A 459 -2.05 8.96 29.21
CA LEU A 459 -2.07 9.61 27.90
C LEU A 459 -2.38 11.12 28.00
N SER A 460 -1.93 11.78 29.07
CA SER A 460 -2.07 13.23 29.21
C SER A 460 -1.25 13.98 28.15
N ALA A 461 -1.68 15.19 27.79
CA ALA A 461 -0.98 16.01 26.80
C ALA A 461 0.49 16.31 27.17
N VAL A 462 0.83 16.32 28.47
CA VAL A 462 2.21 16.49 28.96
C VAL A 462 3.03 15.23 28.69
N HIS A 463 2.48 14.06 28.99
CA HIS A 463 3.15 12.78 28.74
C HIS A 463 3.34 12.53 27.22
N VAL A 464 2.29 12.77 26.44
CA VAL A 464 2.35 12.67 24.96
C VAL A 464 3.40 13.63 24.39
N HIS A 465 3.48 14.86 24.90
CA HIS A 465 4.50 15.83 24.50
C HIS A 465 5.91 15.27 24.75
N HIS A 466 6.17 14.77 25.96
CA HIS A 466 7.46 14.19 26.31
C HIS A 466 7.82 12.99 25.41
N LEU A 467 6.87 12.07 25.15
CA LEU A 467 7.12 10.94 24.25
C LEU A 467 7.40 11.36 22.80
N LEU A 468 6.75 12.43 22.32
CA LEU A 468 7.00 12.99 20.99
C LEU A 468 8.42 13.53 20.87
N GLU A 469 8.94 14.25 21.88
CA GLU A 469 10.33 14.76 21.89
C GLU A 469 11.37 13.64 21.79
N LEU A 470 11.04 12.44 22.27
CA LEU A 470 11.91 11.28 22.26
C LEU A 470 11.84 10.47 20.94
N LEU A 471 11.01 10.89 19.98
CA LEU A 471 10.93 10.24 18.68
C LEU A 471 12.13 10.57 17.79
N PRO A 472 12.55 9.63 16.92
CA PRO A 472 13.65 9.87 15.99
C PRO A 472 13.37 11.01 15.00
N LYS A 473 14.45 11.69 14.62
CA LYS A 473 14.44 12.88 13.75
C LYS A 473 13.60 12.72 12.48
N HIS A 474 13.68 11.59 11.77
CA HIS A 474 12.93 11.42 10.51
C HIS A 474 11.43 11.19 10.71
N VAL A 475 10.99 10.80 11.90
CA VAL A 475 9.57 10.76 12.26
C VAL A 475 9.09 12.18 12.50
N LEU A 476 9.79 12.92 13.36
CA LEU A 476 9.51 14.32 13.69
C LEU A 476 9.49 15.23 12.47
N TRP A 477 10.50 15.13 11.59
CA TRP A 477 10.57 15.92 10.36
C TRP A 477 9.39 15.66 9.40
N ARG A 478 8.89 14.42 9.35
CA ARG A 478 7.71 14.10 8.54
C ARG A 478 6.45 14.74 9.13
N LEU A 479 6.29 14.69 10.44
CA LEU A 479 5.17 15.31 11.15
C LEU A 479 5.18 16.83 10.96
N GLU A 480 6.32 17.47 11.21
CA GLU A 480 6.54 18.91 10.98
C GLU A 480 6.17 19.31 9.54
N ARG A 481 6.69 18.60 8.54
CA ARG A 481 6.40 18.88 7.13
C ARG A 481 4.91 18.78 6.80
N TRP A 482 4.17 17.87 7.44
CA TRP A 482 2.73 17.75 7.23
C TRP A 482 1.95 18.87 7.92
N MET A 483 2.29 19.17 9.17
CA MET A 483 1.65 20.22 9.95
C MET A 483 1.85 21.61 9.32
N ASN A 484 3.01 21.83 8.69
CA ASN A 484 3.35 23.09 8.04
C ASN A 484 2.90 23.21 6.57
N ARG A 485 2.28 22.17 5.97
CA ARG A 485 2.04 22.12 4.51
C ARG A 485 1.19 23.28 3.97
N ASN A 486 0.26 23.80 4.77
CA ASN A 486 -0.70 24.83 4.36
C ASN A 486 -0.59 26.11 5.19
N LEU A 487 0.50 26.31 5.94
CA LEU A 487 0.69 27.48 6.79
C LEU A 487 1.52 28.54 6.07
N SER A 488 1.08 29.79 6.13
CA SER A 488 1.82 30.94 5.59
C SER A 488 3.11 31.22 6.38
N SER A 489 3.11 30.90 7.68
CA SER A 489 4.28 30.94 8.55
C SER A 489 4.47 29.53 9.14
N PRO A 490 5.53 28.80 8.75
CA PRO A 490 5.82 27.49 9.31
C PRO A 490 6.10 27.58 10.81
N ARG A 491 5.54 26.63 11.56
CA ARG A 491 5.85 26.40 12.98
C ARG A 491 7.20 25.70 13.11
N ASP A 492 7.93 25.99 14.17
CA ASP A 492 9.11 25.20 14.52
C ASP A 492 8.74 23.83 15.10
N MET A 493 9.74 22.99 15.37
CA MET A 493 9.52 21.64 15.87
C MET A 493 8.82 21.62 17.24
N GLU A 494 9.14 22.55 18.13
CA GLU A 494 8.60 22.60 19.49
C GLU A 494 7.12 22.98 19.46
N GLU A 495 6.75 23.96 18.63
CA GLU A 495 5.36 24.34 18.37
C GLU A 495 4.56 23.20 17.71
N VAL A 496 5.18 22.45 16.79
CA VAL A 496 4.56 21.27 16.18
C VAL A 496 4.32 20.18 17.22
N ILE A 497 5.31 19.85 18.05
CA ILE A 497 5.18 18.84 19.10
C ILE A 497 4.12 19.27 20.13
N TYR A 498 4.10 20.55 20.52
CA TYR A 498 3.09 21.10 21.43
C TYR A 498 1.67 21.02 20.87
N ALA A 499 1.49 21.27 19.57
CA ALA A 499 0.20 21.15 18.90
C ALA A 499 -0.23 19.68 18.79
N LEU A 500 0.67 18.79 18.38
CA LEU A 500 0.40 17.37 18.25
C LEU A 500 0.07 16.72 19.59
N SER A 501 0.69 17.14 20.68
CA SER A 501 0.42 16.54 22.00
C SER A 501 -1.00 16.76 22.52
N ARG A 502 -1.74 17.70 21.91
CA ARG A 502 -3.15 18.00 22.19
C ARG A 502 -4.10 17.53 21.10
N ASP A 503 -3.57 16.96 20.02
CA ASP A 503 -4.37 16.45 18.91
C ASP A 503 -4.83 15.02 19.21
N LEU A 504 -6.14 14.78 19.11
CA LEU A 504 -6.74 13.46 19.27
C LEU A 504 -6.23 12.45 18.22
N ASN A 505 -5.75 12.94 17.07
CA ASN A 505 -5.23 12.11 15.97
C ASN A 505 -3.70 11.93 16.02
N CYS A 506 -3.02 12.40 17.06
CA CYS A 506 -1.55 12.34 17.19
C CYS A 506 -0.99 10.93 16.91
N THR A 507 -1.56 9.91 17.56
CA THR A 507 -1.19 8.50 17.39
C THR A 507 -1.27 8.06 15.93
N GLU A 508 -2.34 8.42 15.22
CA GLU A 508 -2.52 8.06 13.81
C GLU A 508 -1.49 8.75 12.91
N LEU A 509 -1.19 10.02 13.18
CA LEU A 509 -0.19 10.78 12.44
C LEU A 509 1.21 10.18 12.61
N VAL A 510 1.59 9.81 13.84
CA VAL A 510 2.87 9.15 14.13
C VAL A 510 2.94 7.79 13.45
N GLU A 511 1.88 6.98 13.55
CA GLU A 511 1.83 5.68 12.87
C GLU A 511 1.97 5.83 11.36
N LYS A 512 1.30 6.83 10.77
CA LYS A 512 1.40 7.16 9.34
C LYS A 512 2.79 7.61 8.95
N ALA A 513 3.47 8.40 9.79
CA ALA A 513 4.84 8.84 9.56
C ALA A 513 5.79 7.63 9.48
N ILE A 514 5.77 6.77 10.51
CA ILE A 514 6.56 5.53 10.59
C ILE A 514 6.28 4.63 9.39
N ARG A 515 5.01 4.40 9.07
CA ARG A 515 4.58 3.58 7.94
C ARG A 515 5.19 4.05 6.62
N ILE A 516 5.25 5.36 6.38
CA ILE A 516 5.83 5.91 5.15
C ILE A 516 7.35 5.72 5.08
N ILE A 517 8.06 5.85 6.21
CA ILE A 517 9.51 5.56 6.28
C ILE A 517 9.76 4.12 5.83
N VAL A 518 9.07 3.18 6.49
CA VAL A 518 9.23 1.74 6.26
C VAL A 518 8.82 1.36 4.84
N PHE A 519 7.74 1.94 4.33
CA PHE A 519 7.26 1.67 2.96
C PHE A 519 8.29 2.08 1.92
N GLN A 520 8.81 3.31 1.98
CA GLN A 520 9.79 3.81 1.03
C GLN A 520 11.05 2.93 1.00
N ALA A 521 11.56 2.59 2.19
CA ALA A 521 12.76 1.76 2.31
C ALA A 521 12.53 0.31 1.84
N SER A 522 11.48 -0.35 2.33
CA SER A 522 11.23 -1.76 2.02
C SER A 522 10.89 -1.98 0.55
N PHE A 523 10.12 -1.08 -0.05
CA PHE A 523 9.79 -1.15 -1.47
C PHE A 523 11.04 -1.02 -2.35
N CYS A 524 11.82 0.04 -2.15
CA CYS A 524 13.05 0.27 -2.91
C CYS A 524 14.09 -0.85 -2.69
N GLN A 525 14.22 -1.37 -1.46
CA GLN A 525 15.13 -2.47 -1.17
C GLN A 525 14.68 -3.78 -1.82
N THR A 526 13.38 -4.05 -1.87
CA THR A 526 12.83 -5.23 -2.54
C THR A 526 13.15 -5.19 -4.04
N ALA A 527 12.91 -4.06 -4.69
CA ALA A 527 13.30 -3.86 -6.09
C ALA A 527 14.82 -3.99 -6.31
N LYS A 528 15.64 -3.40 -5.42
CA LYS A 528 17.11 -3.53 -5.47
C LYS A 528 17.57 -4.98 -5.37
N ASN A 529 16.98 -5.75 -4.47
CA ASN A 529 17.33 -7.15 -4.27
C ASN A 529 17.03 -8.02 -5.49
N VAL A 530 16.07 -7.63 -6.35
CA VAL A 530 15.84 -8.30 -7.63
C VAL A 530 17.06 -8.18 -8.55
N LEU A 531 17.66 -7.00 -8.61
CA LEU A 531 18.84 -6.72 -9.43
C LEU A 531 20.13 -7.32 -8.83
N SER A 532 20.30 -7.22 -7.50
CA SER A 532 21.51 -7.72 -6.84
C SER A 532 21.57 -9.24 -6.73
N ALA A 533 20.43 -9.91 -6.56
CA ALA A 533 20.34 -11.37 -6.55
C ALA A 533 20.33 -11.97 -7.96
N GLY A 534 19.82 -11.23 -8.95
CA GLY A 534 19.57 -11.72 -10.30
C GLY A 534 18.21 -12.42 -10.43
N PHE A 535 17.60 -12.31 -11.61
CA PHE A 535 16.22 -12.68 -11.90
C PHE A 535 15.80 -14.07 -11.37
N TYR A 536 16.58 -15.12 -11.66
CA TYR A 536 16.28 -16.50 -11.24
C TYR A 536 16.24 -16.68 -9.71
N LYS A 537 17.20 -16.11 -8.97
CA LYS A 537 17.24 -16.21 -7.50
C LYS A 537 16.07 -15.47 -6.87
N SER A 538 15.67 -14.35 -7.44
CA SER A 538 14.56 -13.52 -6.94
C SER A 538 13.21 -14.21 -7.11
N VAL A 539 12.96 -14.87 -8.25
CA VAL A 539 11.74 -15.65 -8.49
C VAL A 539 11.65 -16.83 -7.52
N ALA A 540 12.74 -17.59 -7.35
CA ALA A 540 12.77 -18.73 -6.42
C ALA A 540 12.55 -18.30 -4.96
N TYR A 541 13.13 -17.17 -4.55
CA TYR A 541 12.95 -16.62 -3.20
C TYR A 541 11.52 -16.10 -2.98
N GLY A 542 10.93 -15.41 -3.96
CA GLY A 542 9.56 -14.92 -3.90
C GLY A 542 8.52 -16.04 -3.80
N PHE A 543 8.69 -17.11 -4.59
CA PHE A 543 7.79 -18.27 -4.55
C PHE A 543 7.74 -18.93 -3.17
N ARG A 544 8.90 -19.15 -2.52
CA ARG A 544 8.96 -19.72 -1.15
C ARG A 544 8.20 -18.89 -0.12
N LYS A 545 8.13 -17.57 -0.31
CA LYS A 545 7.43 -16.65 0.58
C LYS A 545 5.92 -16.72 0.39
N ILE A 546 5.47 -16.73 -0.87
CA ILE A 546 4.05 -16.93 -1.22
C ILE A 546 3.51 -18.26 -0.68
N VAL A 547 4.27 -19.35 -0.79
CA VAL A 547 3.86 -20.65 -0.22
C VAL A 547 3.63 -20.57 1.29
N LYS A 548 4.54 -19.92 2.04
CA LYS A 548 4.36 -19.72 3.49
C LYS A 548 3.11 -18.89 3.81
N MET A 549 2.84 -17.87 3.02
CA MET A 549 1.63 -17.06 3.16
C MET A 549 0.37 -17.92 2.93
N VAL A 550 0.28 -18.67 1.83
CA VAL A 550 -0.88 -19.54 1.54
C VAL A 550 -1.12 -20.56 2.66
N LEU A 551 -0.05 -21.19 3.16
CA LEU A 551 -0.16 -22.13 4.29
C LEU A 551 -0.70 -21.47 5.57
N SER A 552 -0.50 -20.17 5.77
CA SER A 552 -1.07 -19.46 6.93
C SER A 552 -2.59 -19.28 6.83
N TYR A 553 -3.14 -19.12 5.62
CA TYR A 553 -4.59 -19.02 5.38
C TYR A 553 -5.35 -20.32 5.60
N VAL A 554 -4.67 -21.45 5.46
CA VAL A 554 -5.29 -22.78 5.64
C VAL A 554 -5.32 -23.18 7.13
N ARG A 555 -4.54 -22.50 7.97
CA ARG A 555 -4.44 -22.78 9.42
C ARG A 555 -5.34 -21.88 10.28
N SER A 556 -5.87 -20.80 9.71
CA SER A 556 -6.90 -19.95 10.30
C SER A 556 -8.28 -20.52 10.00
#